data_AF-A0A3D5X9E3-F1
#
_entry.id   AF-A0A3D5X9E3-F1
#
_cell.length_a   1.000
_cell.length_b   1.000
_cell.length_c   1.000
_cell.angle_alpha   90.00
_cell.angle_beta   90.00
_cell.angle_gamma   90.00
#
_symmetry.space_group_name_H-M   'P 1'
#
loop_
_entity.id
_entity.type
_entity.pdbx_description
1 polymer ?
#
loop_
_entity_poly.entity_id
_entity_poly.type
_entity_poly.pdbx_seq_one_letter_code
_entity_poly.pdbx_strand_id
1 'polypeptide(L)'
;MKKFELTKTLFLVAAFVGAISIASCGGSKKTADYSGFGKEVVTPCSDEEFHSDQTHFRGTGNAKSTNLSTAKRKADIDANAMLAAGVNRTIKTVTDRYTQDITVGEASEFAEKFEDMTRSVVSQTLNNVATVCSKTFQGDDGLYNVFLAVEVAKDEMLNNISDRISKDDRLRLDYDKMKFENIFNEEMSKLESERP
;
A
#
# COMPACT_ATOMS: atom_id res chain seq x y z
N MET A 1 -17.11 -75.09 21.26
CA MET A 1 -16.37 -74.75 20.03
C MET A 1 -17.30 -73.98 19.10
N LYS A 2 -17.12 -72.66 18.95
CA LYS A 2 -17.69 -71.81 17.86
C LYS A 2 -17.30 -70.33 18.02
N LYS A 3 -16.24 -70.02 18.78
CA LYS A 3 -15.63 -68.67 18.87
C LYS A 3 -14.83 -68.29 17.61
N PHE A 4 -14.88 -69.11 16.55
CA PHE A 4 -14.06 -68.96 15.34
C PHE A 4 -14.85 -68.48 14.10
N GLU A 5 -16.17 -68.31 14.23
CA GLU A 5 -17.08 -67.95 13.12
C GLU A 5 -17.70 -66.55 13.29
N LEU A 6 -17.14 -65.70 14.15
CA LEU A 6 -17.59 -64.30 14.30
C LEU A 6 -16.55 -63.27 13.82
N THR A 7 -15.36 -63.72 13.44
CA THR A 7 -14.24 -62.83 13.07
C THR A 7 -14.11 -62.64 11.56
N LYS A 8 -14.74 -63.50 10.74
CA LYS A 8 -14.73 -63.38 9.26
C LYS A 8 -15.87 -62.54 8.70
N THR A 9 -16.95 -62.34 9.45
CA THR A 9 -18.08 -61.49 9.02
C THR A 9 -17.86 -60.01 9.32
N LEU A 10 -16.80 -59.65 10.05
CA LEU A 10 -16.41 -58.26 10.29
C LEU A 10 -15.46 -57.70 9.20
N PHE A 11 -14.93 -58.55 8.31
CA PHE A 11 -14.02 -58.13 7.23
C PHE A 11 -14.68 -58.00 5.85
N LEU A 12 -15.97 -58.33 5.71
CA LEU A 12 -16.70 -58.25 4.44
C LEU A 12 -17.71 -57.10 4.34
N VAL A 13 -17.82 -56.26 5.38
CA VAL A 13 -18.63 -55.01 5.35
C VAL A 13 -17.74 -53.76 5.23
N ALA A 14 -16.42 -53.90 5.38
CA ALA A 14 -15.45 -52.82 5.21
C ALA A 14 -15.08 -52.50 3.76
N ALA A 15 -15.79 -53.07 2.77
CA ALA A 15 -15.52 -52.85 1.34
C ALA A 15 -16.62 -52.05 0.60
N PHE A 16 -17.59 -51.45 1.32
CA PHE A 16 -18.70 -50.72 0.68
C PHE A 16 -18.94 -49.30 1.21
N VAL A 17 -17.96 -48.70 1.91
CA VAL A 17 -18.01 -47.29 2.37
C VAL A 17 -16.83 -46.51 1.80
N GLY A 18 -16.60 -46.67 0.49
CA GLY A 18 -15.44 -46.09 -0.21
C GLY A 18 -15.80 -45.39 -1.52
N ALA A 19 -17.00 -44.82 -1.65
CA ALA A 19 -17.40 -44.12 -2.88
C ALA A 19 -18.47 -43.04 -2.64
N ILE A 20 -18.24 -42.10 -1.71
CA ILE A 20 -18.89 -40.78 -1.77
C ILE A 20 -17.84 -39.73 -1.44
N SER A 21 -16.85 -39.65 -2.33
CA SER A 21 -15.88 -38.56 -2.36
C SER A 21 -16.43 -37.48 -3.31
N ILE A 22 -16.78 -36.33 -2.73
CA ILE A 22 -16.68 -35.00 -3.36
C ILE A 22 -17.69 -34.72 -4.50
N ALA A 23 -18.97 -34.55 -4.17
CA ALA A 23 -19.86 -33.68 -4.95
C ALA A 23 -19.99 -32.32 -4.24
N SER A 24 -18.85 -31.69 -3.96
CA SER A 24 -18.78 -30.25 -3.75
C SER A 24 -17.87 -29.67 -4.84
N CYS A 25 -18.26 -29.87 -6.10
CA CYS A 25 -18.03 -28.83 -7.10
C CYS A 25 -18.80 -27.61 -6.56
N GLY A 26 -18.14 -26.67 -5.88
CA GLY A 26 -17.16 -25.86 -6.57
C GLY A 26 -17.87 -25.27 -7.78
N GLY A 27 -19.02 -24.62 -7.55
CA GLY A 27 -19.61 -23.74 -8.53
C GLY A 27 -18.50 -22.77 -8.90
N SER A 28 -17.88 -23.00 -10.05
CA SER A 28 -16.91 -22.12 -10.63
C SER A 28 -17.60 -20.77 -10.68
N LYS A 29 -17.23 -19.85 -9.77
CA LYS A 29 -17.49 -18.43 -9.97
C LYS A 29 -17.07 -18.20 -11.42
N LYS A 30 -18.04 -17.83 -12.27
CA LYS A 30 -17.75 -17.51 -13.66
C LYS A 30 -16.61 -16.49 -13.59
N THR A 31 -15.40 -16.92 -13.94
CA THR A 31 -14.28 -16.01 -14.14
C THR A 31 -14.77 -15.04 -15.19
N ALA A 32 -14.74 -13.75 -14.85
CA ALA A 32 -15.21 -12.73 -15.76
C ALA A 32 -14.48 -12.91 -17.10
N ASP A 33 -15.26 -12.95 -18.19
CA ASP A 33 -14.73 -13.12 -19.53
C ASP A 33 -14.21 -11.77 -20.02
N TYR A 34 -12.89 -11.58 -19.94
CA TYR A 34 -12.20 -10.38 -20.40
C TYR A 34 -11.61 -10.53 -21.80
N SER A 35 -11.91 -11.62 -22.53
CA SER A 35 -11.28 -11.93 -23.83
C SER A 35 -11.50 -10.84 -24.90
N GLY A 36 -12.56 -10.03 -24.77
CA GLY A 36 -12.84 -8.89 -25.64
C GLY A 36 -12.00 -7.62 -25.36
N PHE A 37 -11.29 -7.53 -24.21
CA PHE A 37 -10.52 -6.35 -23.81
C PHE A 37 -9.02 -6.47 -24.08
N GLY A 38 -8.56 -7.64 -24.54
CA GLY A 38 -7.15 -7.92 -24.82
C GLY A 38 -6.50 -8.81 -23.76
N LYS A 39 -5.17 -8.83 -23.74
CA LYS A 39 -4.40 -9.58 -22.75
C LYS A 39 -4.17 -8.71 -21.52
N GLU A 40 -4.42 -9.27 -20.35
CA GLU A 40 -4.07 -8.66 -19.07
C GLU A 40 -2.56 -8.39 -19.02
N VAL A 41 -2.19 -7.22 -18.52
CA VAL A 41 -0.79 -6.81 -18.33
C VAL A 41 -0.50 -6.83 -16.83
N VAL A 42 0.38 -7.73 -16.42
CA VAL A 42 0.89 -7.77 -15.05
C VAL A 42 2.11 -6.86 -14.95
N THR A 43 2.04 -5.86 -14.09
CA THR A 43 3.10 -4.88 -13.88
C THR A 43 3.89 -5.23 -12.62
N PRO A 44 5.19 -5.60 -12.72
CA PRO A 44 5.97 -5.91 -11.54
C PRO A 44 6.11 -4.72 -10.60
N CYS A 45 6.22 -4.99 -9.29
CA CYS A 45 6.31 -3.95 -8.26
C CYS A 45 5.06 -3.05 -8.17
N SER A 46 3.90 -3.52 -8.66
CA SER A 46 2.62 -2.79 -8.60
C SER A 46 1.47 -3.66 -8.08
N ASP A 47 1.80 -4.82 -7.52
CA ASP A 47 0.84 -5.72 -6.86
C ASP A 47 0.36 -5.12 -5.53
N GLU A 48 -0.66 -5.74 -4.92
CA GLU A 48 -1.30 -5.26 -3.69
C GLU A 48 -0.31 -5.05 -2.53
N GLU A 49 0.74 -5.85 -2.43
CA GLU A 49 1.79 -5.66 -1.41
C GLU A 49 2.54 -4.32 -1.52
N PHE A 50 2.51 -3.66 -2.69
CA PHE A 50 3.25 -2.42 -2.96
C PHE A 50 2.40 -1.15 -2.93
N HIS A 51 1.09 -1.20 -2.64
CA HIS A 51 0.37 0.04 -2.32
C HIS A 51 0.45 0.36 -0.83
N SER A 52 0.22 1.63 -0.49
CA SER A 52 0.16 2.11 0.90
C SER A 52 -0.84 1.33 1.74
N ASP A 53 -0.53 1.20 3.03
CA ASP A 53 -1.36 0.56 4.04
C ASP A 53 -1.36 1.40 5.33
N GLN A 54 -1.96 0.89 6.42
CA GLN A 54 -2.01 1.57 7.73
C GLN A 54 -0.64 1.90 8.35
N THR A 55 0.45 1.32 7.84
CA THR A 55 1.79 1.37 8.42
C THR A 55 2.82 2.04 7.51
N HIS A 56 2.63 2.01 6.19
CA HIS A 56 3.58 2.55 5.22
C HIS A 56 2.88 3.32 4.10
N PHE A 57 3.50 4.43 3.70
CA PHE A 57 3.23 5.02 2.40
C PHE A 57 4.12 4.37 1.36
N ARG A 58 3.56 4.05 0.19
CA ARG A 58 4.30 3.44 -0.91
C ARG A 58 4.07 4.18 -2.22
N GLY A 59 5.10 4.19 -3.06
CA GLY A 59 5.05 4.71 -4.41
C GLY A 59 5.72 3.74 -5.37
N THR A 60 5.11 3.54 -6.53
CA THR A 60 5.62 2.65 -7.56
C THR A 60 6.04 3.45 -8.78
N GLY A 61 7.04 3.01 -9.51
CA GLY A 61 7.48 3.70 -10.71
C GLY A 61 8.11 2.76 -11.72
N ASN A 62 8.00 3.13 -12.99
CA ASN A 62 8.59 2.32 -14.06
C ASN A 62 9.20 3.18 -15.16
N ALA A 63 10.22 2.65 -15.82
CA ALA A 63 10.86 3.35 -16.91
C ALA A 63 11.51 2.41 -17.92
N LYS A 64 11.62 2.90 -19.15
CA LYS A 64 12.28 2.23 -20.26
C LYS A 64 13.40 3.10 -20.84
N SER A 65 14.58 2.53 -21.09
CA SER A 65 15.70 3.25 -21.71
C SER A 65 16.71 2.31 -22.38
N THR A 66 17.45 2.83 -23.36
CA THR A 66 18.64 2.18 -23.92
C THR A 66 19.77 2.07 -22.91
N ASN A 67 19.80 2.95 -21.89
CA ASN A 67 20.81 2.95 -20.84
C ASN A 67 20.19 2.52 -19.50
N LEU A 68 20.74 1.46 -18.90
CA LEU A 68 20.23 0.90 -17.65
C LEU A 68 20.21 1.93 -16.50
N SER A 69 21.27 2.72 -16.34
CA SER A 69 21.34 3.74 -15.28
C SER A 69 20.29 4.83 -15.46
N THR A 70 20.03 5.23 -16.71
CA THR A 70 18.94 6.16 -17.03
C THR A 70 17.57 5.56 -16.75
N ALA A 71 17.32 4.29 -17.09
CA ALA A 71 16.07 3.60 -16.77
C ALA A 71 15.86 3.55 -15.25
N LYS A 72 16.86 3.12 -14.49
CA LYS A 72 16.79 3.07 -13.02
C LYS A 72 16.49 4.43 -12.41
N ARG A 73 17.20 5.48 -12.82
CA ARG A 73 16.97 6.84 -12.32
C ARG A 73 15.57 7.36 -12.63
N LYS A 74 15.03 7.06 -13.82
CA LYS A 74 13.68 7.47 -14.19
C LYS A 74 12.61 6.74 -13.38
N ALA A 75 12.75 5.42 -13.20
CA ALA A 75 11.83 4.63 -12.38
C ALA A 75 11.85 5.10 -10.91
N ASP A 76 13.03 5.43 -10.39
CA ASP A 76 13.20 5.99 -9.05
C ASP A 76 12.51 7.36 -8.87
N ILE A 77 12.69 8.27 -9.82
CA ILE A 77 12.00 9.58 -9.81
C ILE A 77 10.48 9.39 -9.85
N ASP A 78 10.00 8.48 -10.69
CA ASP A 78 8.57 8.19 -10.83
C ASP A 78 7.97 7.60 -9.54
N ALA A 79 8.66 6.63 -8.94
CA ALA A 79 8.25 6.01 -7.67
C ALA A 79 8.20 7.05 -6.53
N ASN A 80 9.22 7.90 -6.42
CA ASN A 80 9.24 8.99 -5.45
C ASN A 80 8.14 10.03 -5.70
N ALA A 81 7.82 10.34 -6.95
CA ALA A 81 6.73 11.25 -7.28
C ALA A 81 5.37 10.68 -6.87
N MET A 82 5.13 9.38 -7.12
CA MET A 82 3.89 8.71 -6.69
C MET A 82 3.78 8.66 -5.16
N LEU A 83 4.88 8.34 -4.47
CA LEU A 83 4.94 8.35 -3.00
C LEU A 83 4.60 9.75 -2.46
N ALA A 84 5.26 10.79 -2.98
CA ALA A 84 5.04 12.17 -2.57
C ALA A 84 3.59 12.61 -2.80
N ALA A 85 3.00 12.24 -3.93
CA ALA A 85 1.61 12.57 -4.23
C ALA A 85 0.63 11.91 -3.24
N GLY A 86 0.86 10.64 -2.90
CA GLY A 86 0.07 9.92 -1.89
C GLY A 86 0.16 10.59 -0.52
N VAL A 87 1.38 10.85 -0.07
CA VAL A 87 1.64 11.54 1.20
C VAL A 87 0.97 12.92 1.26
N ASN A 88 1.18 13.76 0.24
CA ASN A 88 0.60 15.10 0.20
C ASN A 88 -0.93 15.07 0.24
N ARG A 89 -1.56 14.11 -0.44
CA ARG A 89 -3.02 13.95 -0.41
C ARG A 89 -3.51 13.61 0.99
N THR A 90 -2.88 12.64 1.65
CA THR A 90 -3.25 12.24 3.01
C THR A 90 -3.06 13.38 3.99
N ILE A 91 -1.90 14.04 3.95
CA ILE A 91 -1.64 15.15 4.87
C ILE A 91 -2.61 16.31 4.62
N LYS A 92 -2.93 16.63 3.37
CA LYS A 92 -3.95 17.64 3.07
C LYS A 92 -5.29 17.29 3.72
N THR A 93 -5.77 16.07 3.56
CA THR A 93 -7.02 15.65 4.20
C THR A 93 -6.95 15.72 5.72
N VAL A 94 -5.81 15.35 6.32
CA VAL A 94 -5.60 15.48 7.78
C VAL A 94 -5.67 16.95 8.21
N THR A 95 -5.00 17.86 7.51
CA THR A 95 -5.03 19.31 7.79
C THR A 95 -6.43 19.88 7.67
N ASP A 96 -7.14 19.54 6.59
CA ASP A 96 -8.50 20.01 6.33
C ASP A 96 -9.46 19.53 7.43
N ARG A 97 -9.30 18.28 7.90
CA ARG A 97 -10.09 17.74 9.03
C ARG A 97 -9.70 18.35 10.37
N TYR A 98 -8.41 18.58 10.59
CA TYR A 98 -7.90 19.13 11.85
C TYR A 98 -8.37 20.58 12.09
N THR A 99 -8.39 21.38 11.01
CA THR A 99 -8.73 22.82 11.06
C THR A 99 -10.23 23.10 11.18
N GLN A 100 -11.12 22.11 11.02
CA GLN A 100 -12.58 22.28 11.12
C GLN A 100 -13.05 22.81 12.48
N ASP A 101 -12.31 22.53 13.55
CA ASP A 101 -12.68 22.94 14.91
C ASP A 101 -11.89 24.18 15.40
N ILE A 102 -11.05 24.78 14.55
CA ILE A 102 -10.26 25.97 14.87
C ILE A 102 -11.07 27.23 14.54
N THR A 103 -10.91 28.29 15.34
CA THR A 103 -11.51 29.61 15.07
C THR A 103 -11.14 30.09 13.67
N VAL A 104 -12.11 30.59 12.89
CA VAL A 104 -11.96 30.90 11.44
C VAL A 104 -10.73 31.75 11.09
N GLY A 105 -10.34 32.70 11.96
CA GLY A 105 -9.16 33.54 11.76
C GLY A 105 -7.82 32.81 11.97
N GLU A 106 -7.76 31.86 12.92
CA GLU A 106 -6.56 31.08 13.25
C GLU A 106 -6.42 29.86 12.33
N ALA A 107 -7.55 29.32 11.85
CA ALA A 107 -7.58 28.16 10.96
C ALA A 107 -6.85 28.40 9.62
N SER A 108 -7.03 29.58 9.02
CA SER A 108 -6.39 29.91 7.73
C SER A 108 -4.87 30.06 7.87
N GLU A 109 -4.41 30.75 8.92
CA GLU A 109 -2.97 30.94 9.18
C GLU A 109 -2.31 29.60 9.54
N PHE A 110 -2.99 28.76 10.33
CA PHE A 110 -2.53 27.41 10.64
C PHE A 110 -2.41 26.56 9.37
N ALA A 111 -3.45 26.53 8.53
CA ALA A 111 -3.46 25.72 7.32
C ALA A 111 -2.31 26.10 6.36
N GLU A 112 -2.09 27.39 6.13
CA GLU A 112 -1.01 27.88 5.25
C GLU A 112 0.38 27.47 5.77
N LYS A 113 0.67 27.76 7.05
CA LYS A 113 1.93 27.36 7.68
C LYS A 113 2.13 25.86 7.69
N PHE A 114 1.05 25.12 7.93
CA PHE A 114 1.09 23.67 7.99
C PHE A 114 1.35 23.07 6.60
N GLU A 115 0.73 23.60 5.54
CA GLU A 115 0.99 23.20 4.15
C GLU A 115 2.45 23.45 3.75
N ASP A 116 3.01 24.62 4.07
CA ASP A 116 4.40 24.96 3.77
C ASP A 116 5.39 24.04 4.51
N MET A 117 5.16 23.82 5.81
CA MET A 117 5.95 22.90 6.61
C MET A 117 5.88 21.47 6.07
N THR A 118 4.68 21.01 5.70
CA THR A 118 4.45 19.67 5.17
C THR A 118 5.24 19.45 3.89
N ARG A 119 5.22 20.39 2.96
CA ARG A 119 6.01 20.31 1.72
C ARG A 119 7.50 20.09 2.00
N SER A 120 8.02 20.76 3.04
CA SER A 120 9.40 20.57 3.50
C SER A 120 9.65 19.16 4.06
N VAL A 121 8.74 18.64 4.88
CA VAL A 121 8.84 17.28 5.46
C VAL A 121 8.78 16.22 4.37
N VAL A 122 7.86 16.33 3.42
CA VAL A 122 7.74 15.39 2.30
C VAL A 122 9.03 15.39 1.49
N SER A 123 9.55 16.57 1.11
CA SER A 123 10.82 16.69 0.37
C SER A 123 11.99 16.06 1.13
N GLN A 124 12.06 16.21 2.45
CA GLN A 124 13.10 15.58 3.27
C GLN A 124 12.95 14.06 3.32
N THR A 125 11.72 13.58 3.47
CA THR A 125 11.38 12.16 3.55
C THR A 125 11.78 11.42 2.27
N LEU A 126 11.59 12.05 1.10
CA LEU A 126 11.99 11.48 -0.19
C LEU A 126 13.51 11.24 -0.32
N ASN A 127 14.35 11.87 0.51
CA ASN A 127 15.79 11.62 0.47
C ASN A 127 16.19 10.29 1.12
N ASN A 128 15.31 9.66 1.89
CA ASN A 128 15.64 8.48 2.69
C ASN A 128 14.58 7.36 2.59
N VAL A 129 13.97 7.22 1.42
CA VAL A 129 12.97 6.17 1.16
C VAL A 129 13.63 4.79 1.01
N ALA A 130 12.98 3.76 1.52
CA ALA A 130 13.44 2.39 1.37
C ALA A 130 12.95 1.83 0.02
N THR A 131 13.81 1.13 -0.71
CA THR A 131 13.38 0.35 -1.88
C THR A 131 12.88 -1.02 -1.43
N VAL A 132 11.62 -1.37 -1.73
CA VAL A 132 11.01 -2.66 -1.37
C VAL A 132 10.83 -3.60 -2.55
N CYS A 133 10.83 -3.09 -3.77
CA CYS A 133 10.86 -3.90 -4.97
C CYS A 133 11.70 -3.23 -6.04
N SER A 134 12.54 -4.01 -6.72
CA SER A 134 13.28 -3.56 -7.90
C SER A 134 13.39 -4.72 -8.88
N LYS A 135 12.80 -4.58 -10.06
CA LYS A 135 12.94 -5.54 -11.14
C LYS A 135 13.46 -4.85 -12.40
N THR A 136 14.39 -5.52 -13.08
CA THR A 136 14.99 -5.03 -14.32
C THR A 136 14.93 -6.13 -15.36
N PHE A 137 14.46 -5.81 -16.55
CA PHE A 137 14.38 -6.71 -17.69
C PHE A 137 15.03 -6.05 -18.89
N GLN A 138 15.79 -6.80 -19.68
CA GLN A 138 16.18 -6.38 -21.01
C GLN A 138 15.18 -6.98 -22.00
N GLY A 139 14.50 -6.12 -22.77
CA GLY A 139 13.57 -6.57 -23.80
C GLY A 139 14.29 -7.10 -25.03
N ASP A 140 13.55 -7.81 -25.89
CA ASP A 140 14.05 -8.30 -27.18
C ASP A 140 14.50 -7.16 -28.11
N ASP A 141 14.00 -5.94 -27.86
CA ASP A 141 14.43 -4.69 -28.51
C ASP A 141 15.74 -4.12 -27.97
N GLY A 142 16.38 -4.81 -27.01
CA GLY A 142 17.61 -4.39 -26.35
C GLY A 142 17.44 -3.28 -25.30
N LEU A 143 16.22 -2.79 -25.07
CA LEU A 143 15.92 -1.74 -24.09
C LEU A 143 15.76 -2.31 -22.68
N TYR A 144 16.21 -1.55 -21.68
CA TYR A 144 16.02 -1.89 -20.27
C TYR A 144 14.69 -1.36 -19.77
N ASN A 145 13.87 -2.25 -19.22
CA ASN A 145 12.63 -1.95 -18.50
C ASN A 145 12.90 -2.12 -17.00
N VAL A 146 12.68 -1.08 -16.22
CA VAL A 146 12.89 -1.08 -14.77
C VAL A 146 11.57 -0.77 -14.09
N PHE A 147 11.27 -1.53 -13.04
CA PHE A 147 10.12 -1.37 -12.15
C PHE A 147 10.65 -1.23 -10.72
N LEU A 148 10.10 -0.29 -9.97
CA LEU A 148 10.53 0.04 -8.61
C LEU A 148 9.31 0.27 -7.73
N ALA A 149 9.40 -0.15 -6.48
CA ALA A 149 8.52 0.32 -5.41
C ALA A 149 9.38 0.81 -4.25
N VAL A 150 9.00 1.97 -3.71
CA VAL A 150 9.64 2.60 -2.55
C VAL A 150 8.63 2.82 -1.44
N GLU A 151 9.09 2.87 -0.20
CA GLU A 151 8.24 3.11 0.96
C GLU A 151 8.88 4.03 2.00
N VAL A 152 8.00 4.62 2.82
CA VAL A 152 8.35 5.24 4.08
C VAL A 152 7.38 4.79 5.16
N ALA A 153 7.92 4.53 6.35
CA ALA A 153 7.11 4.23 7.53
C ALA A 153 6.25 5.43 7.93
N LYS A 154 4.98 5.17 8.23
CA LYS A 154 4.03 6.16 8.74
C LYS A 154 4.59 6.91 9.96
N ASP A 155 5.15 6.17 10.90
CA ASP A 155 5.61 6.72 12.18
C ASP A 155 6.81 7.64 11.98
N GLU A 156 7.70 7.34 11.01
CA GLU A 156 8.80 8.23 10.65
C GLU A 156 8.27 9.57 10.15
N MET A 157 7.26 9.56 9.27
CA MET A 157 6.63 10.77 8.82
C MET A 157 5.91 11.54 9.93
N LEU A 158 5.12 10.85 10.75
CA LEU A 158 4.40 11.47 11.87
C LEU A 158 5.36 12.14 12.86
N ASN A 159 6.46 11.47 13.19
CA ASN A 159 7.50 12.03 14.05
C ASN A 159 8.15 13.26 13.41
N ASN A 160 8.50 13.21 12.12
CA ASN A 160 9.07 14.36 11.41
C ASN A 160 8.11 15.56 11.36
N ILE A 161 6.81 15.32 11.18
CA ILE A 161 5.77 16.36 11.21
C ILE A 161 5.65 16.95 12.62
N SER A 162 5.46 16.10 13.64
CA SER A 162 5.35 16.52 15.05
C SER A 162 6.57 17.33 15.50
N ASP A 163 7.78 16.90 15.11
CA ASP A 163 9.03 17.58 15.43
C ASP A 163 9.12 18.97 14.79
N ARG A 164 8.60 19.13 13.56
CA ARG A 164 8.57 20.42 12.87
C ARG A 164 7.55 21.36 13.49
N ILE A 165 6.36 20.87 13.83
CA ILE A 165 5.32 21.65 14.50
C ILE A 165 5.81 22.17 15.85
N SER A 166 6.47 21.31 16.65
CA SER A 166 6.96 21.69 17.98
C SER A 166 8.02 22.82 17.95
N LYS A 167 8.64 23.05 16.79
CA LYS A 167 9.65 24.09 16.57
C LYS A 167 9.09 25.37 15.93
N ASP A 168 7.83 25.37 15.49
CA ASP A 168 7.16 26.58 14.99
C ASP A 168 6.27 27.18 16.09
N ASP A 169 6.59 28.40 16.51
CA ASP A 169 5.91 29.08 17.62
C ASP A 169 4.41 29.29 17.39
N ARG A 170 3.96 29.38 16.13
CA ARG A 170 2.55 29.56 15.80
C ARG A 170 1.82 28.22 15.75
N LEU A 171 2.39 27.23 15.05
CA LEU A 171 1.75 25.92 14.96
C LEU A 171 1.65 25.24 16.33
N ARG A 172 2.64 25.41 17.21
CA ARG A 172 2.66 24.77 18.53
C ARG A 172 1.53 25.21 19.46
N LEU A 173 1.01 26.44 19.32
CA LEU A 173 -0.04 26.95 20.21
C LEU A 173 -1.34 26.18 20.06
N ASP A 174 -1.71 25.87 18.82
CA ASP A 174 -2.97 25.23 18.46
C ASP A 174 -2.80 23.74 18.15
N TYR A 175 -1.62 23.16 18.39
CA TYR A 175 -1.33 21.76 18.08
C TYR A 175 -1.69 20.82 19.24
N ASP A 176 -2.81 20.12 19.08
CA ASP A 176 -3.15 18.92 19.82
C ASP A 176 -2.59 17.70 19.07
N LYS A 177 -1.45 17.22 19.57
CA LYS A 177 -0.75 16.04 19.03
C LYS A 177 -1.65 14.81 18.96
N MET A 178 -2.41 14.53 20.01
CA MET A 178 -3.24 13.33 20.08
C MET A 178 -4.38 13.41 19.06
N LYS A 179 -5.04 14.56 18.95
CA LYS A 179 -6.07 14.78 17.94
C LYS A 179 -5.52 14.62 16.52
N PHE A 180 -4.37 15.23 16.24
CA PHE A 180 -3.72 15.12 14.94
C PHE A 180 -3.36 13.68 14.58
N GLU A 181 -2.70 12.96 15.49
CA GLU A 181 -2.32 11.56 15.29
C GLU A 181 -3.53 10.66 15.08
N ASN A 182 -4.63 10.90 15.81
CA ASN A 182 -5.88 10.15 15.62
C ASN A 182 -6.44 10.37 14.21
N ILE A 183 -6.56 11.61 13.75
CA ILE A 183 -7.04 11.92 12.40
C ILE A 183 -6.12 11.30 11.35
N PHE A 184 -4.81 11.39 11.54
CA PHE A 184 -3.83 10.79 10.63
C PHE A 184 -3.98 9.28 10.53
N ASN A 185 -4.09 8.59 11.67
CA ASN A 185 -4.28 7.14 11.71
C ASN A 185 -5.60 6.70 11.05
N GLU A 186 -6.67 7.48 11.23
CA GLU A 186 -7.93 7.25 10.54
C GLU A 186 -7.78 7.39 9.02
N GLU A 187 -7.11 8.43 8.53
CA GLU A 187 -6.88 8.61 7.09
C GLU A 187 -5.99 7.49 6.51
N MET A 188 -5.00 7.01 7.25
CA MET A 188 -4.21 5.84 6.85
C MET A 188 -5.03 4.55 6.80
N SER A 189 -5.95 4.37 7.75
CA SER A 189 -6.85 3.22 7.76
C SER A 189 -7.79 3.25 6.55
N LYS A 190 -8.29 4.43 6.17
CA LYS A 190 -9.10 4.61 4.96
C LYS A 190 -8.32 4.28 3.70
N LEU A 191 -7.08 4.75 3.58
CA LEU A 191 -6.20 4.45 2.44
C LEU A 191 -6.07 2.94 2.19
N GLU A 192 -6.06 2.13 3.24
CA GLU A 192 -6.01 0.67 3.13
C GLU A 192 -7.38 0.07 2.80
N SER A 193 -8.46 0.55 3.43
CA SER A 193 -9.81 -0.03 3.23
C SER A 193 -10.48 0.38 1.91
N GLU A 194 -10.10 1.54 1.35
CA GLU A 194 -10.68 2.12 0.13
C GLU A 194 -9.79 1.88 -1.10
N ARG A 195 -8.90 0.88 -1.03
CA ARG A 195 -8.07 0.48 -2.15
C ARG A 195 -8.98 0.02 -3.31
N PRO A 196 -8.77 0.52 -4.54
CA PRO A 196 -9.51 0.05 -5.70
C PRO A 196 -9.26 -1.42 -6.02
#